data_AF-A0A1I2EXJ9-F1
#
_entry.id   AF-A0A1I2EXJ9-F1
#
_cell.length_a   1.000
_cell.length_b   1.000
_cell.length_c   1.000
_cell.angle_alpha   90.00
_cell.angle_beta   90.00
_cell.angle_gamma   90.00
#
_symmetry.space_group_name_H-M   'P 1'
#
loop_
_entity.id
_entity.type
_entity.pdbx_description
1 polymer ?
#
loop_
_entity_poly.entity_id
_entity_poly.type
_entity_poly.pdbx_seq_one_letter_code
_entity_poly.pdbx_strand_id
1 'polypeptide(L)'
;MPFNLKSRILLVSPGDKMYTGFIVNSMMGIRNLSEFTPTKLAKTRLPKGITAQYQDTEERLWQKLSLHELMQDEEFLHIALE
;
A
#
# COMPACT_ATOMS: atom_id res chain seq x y z
N MET A 1 16.04 0.23 -1.87
CA MET A 1 16.71 0.11 -0.55
C MET A 1 16.80 -1.36 -0.21
N PRO A 2 17.98 -1.87 0.21
CA PRO A 2 18.11 -3.28 0.61
C PRO A 2 17.25 -3.58 1.85
N PHE A 3 16.72 -4.81 1.93
CA PHE A 3 15.96 -5.28 3.09
C PHE A 3 16.85 -5.30 4.34
N ASN A 4 16.28 -4.98 5.50
CA ASN A 4 16.99 -4.93 6.78
C ASN A 4 16.15 -5.54 7.91
N LEU A 5 16.65 -5.50 9.15
CA LEU A 5 15.98 -6.09 10.33
C LEU A 5 14.58 -5.52 10.63
N LYS A 6 14.22 -4.35 10.08
CA LYS A 6 12.88 -3.75 10.21
C LYS A 6 11.92 -4.19 9.11
N SER A 7 12.42 -4.83 8.05
CA SER A 7 11.60 -5.31 6.94
C SER A 7 10.66 -6.42 7.38
N ARG A 8 9.45 -6.43 6.81
CA ARG A 8 8.39 -7.38 7.17
C ARG A 8 7.69 -7.86 5.90
N ILE A 9 7.03 -9.00 6.01
CA ILE A 9 6.05 -9.47 5.04
C ILE A 9 4.67 -9.21 5.64
N LEU A 10 3.88 -8.35 5.00
CA LEU A 10 2.48 -8.12 5.35
C LEU A 10 1.62 -9.11 4.56
N LEU A 11 1.06 -10.09 5.26
CA LEU A 11 0.13 -11.06 4.69
C LEU A 11 -1.29 -10.51 4.78
N VAL A 12 -2.02 -10.55 3.67
CA VAL A 12 -3.42 -10.09 3.60
C VAL A 12 -4.30 -11.15 2.95
N SER A 13 -5.45 -11.39 3.57
CA SER A 13 -6.52 -12.23 3.04
C SER A 13 -7.80 -11.39 2.98
N PRO A 14 -8.14 -10.80 1.82
CA PRO A 14 -9.38 -10.03 1.66
C PRO A 14 -10.64 -10.90 1.58
N GLY A 15 -10.55 -12.24 1.76
CA GLY A 15 -11.67 -13.19 1.69
C GLY A 15 -11.26 -14.56 1.12
N ASP A 16 -12.25 -15.42 0.88
CA ASP A 16 -12.14 -16.89 0.88
C ASP A 16 -11.20 -17.56 -0.14
N LYS A 17 -10.57 -16.86 -1.08
CA LYS A 17 -9.83 -17.54 -2.16
C LYS A 17 -8.50 -16.92 -2.58
N MET A 18 -8.11 -15.78 -2.03
CA MET A 18 -6.88 -15.13 -2.49
C MET A 18 -6.06 -14.64 -1.30
N TYR A 19 -4.81 -15.11 -1.25
CA TYR A 19 -3.82 -14.72 -0.26
C TYR A 19 -2.76 -13.89 -0.97
N THR A 20 -2.40 -12.76 -0.39
CA THR A 20 -1.35 -11.90 -0.92
C THR A 20 -0.35 -11.54 0.17
N GLY A 21 0.89 -11.28 -0.22
CA GLY A 21 1.98 -10.89 0.66
C GLY A 21 2.73 -9.70 0.09
N PHE A 22 2.90 -8.66 0.91
CA PHE A 22 3.69 -7.48 0.55
C PHE A 22 4.99 -7.47 1.34
N ILE A 23 6.12 -7.29 0.66
CA ILE A 23 7.37 -6.97 1.35
C ILE A 23 7.38 -5.47 1.62
N VAL A 24 7.50 -5.10 2.89
CA VAL A 24 7.54 -3.70 3.33
C VAL A 24 8.84 -3.42 4.06
N ASN A 25 9.36 -2.20 3.92
CA ASN A 25 10.60 -1.78 4.57
C ASN A 25 10.47 -1.70 6.10
N SER A 26 9.29 -1.28 6.58
CA SER A 26 8.96 -1.18 8.00
C SER A 26 7.45 -1.01 8.19
N MET A 27 6.93 -1.49 9.33
CA MET A 27 5.55 -1.22 9.75
C MET A 27 5.51 -0.01 10.69
N MET A 28 4.56 0.90 10.50
CA MET A 28 4.35 2.08 11.36
C MET A 28 3.27 1.90 12.44
N GLY A 29 2.75 0.68 12.57
CA GLY A 29 1.69 0.33 13.52
C GLY A 29 0.27 0.64 13.01
N ILE A 30 -0.72 0.39 13.87
CA ILE A 30 -2.13 0.70 13.62
C ILE A 30 -2.38 2.14 14.08
N ARG A 31 -3.06 2.95 13.26
CA ARG A 31 -3.30 4.38 13.49
C ARG A 31 -4.77 4.71 13.39
N ASN A 32 -5.23 5.76 14.08
CA ASN A 32 -6.61 6.21 13.95
C ASN A 32 -6.80 7.04 12.68
N LEU A 33 -7.83 6.74 11.89
CA LEU A 33 -8.14 7.49 10.67
C LEU A 33 -8.46 8.97 10.94
N SER A 34 -8.86 9.34 12.16
CA SER A 34 -9.05 10.75 12.53
C SER A 34 -7.76 11.57 12.54
N GLU A 35 -6.59 10.92 12.58
CA GLU A 35 -5.27 11.57 12.48
C GLU A 35 -4.93 12.00 11.04
N PHE A 36 -5.78 11.66 10.06
CA PHE A 36 -5.50 11.84 8.64
C PHE A 36 -6.48 12.80 7.98
N THR A 37 -5.94 13.82 7.31
CA THR A 37 -6.71 14.77 6.51
C THR A 37 -6.58 14.43 5.02
N PRO A 38 -7.67 14.28 4.26
CA PRO A 38 -7.60 14.02 2.83
C PRO A 38 -6.84 15.12 2.08
N THR A 39 -5.99 14.75 1.13
CA THR A 39 -5.29 15.68 0.24
C THR A 39 -5.66 15.44 -1.22
N LYS A 40 -5.40 16.45 -2.06
CA LYS A 40 -5.61 16.30 -3.51
C LYS A 40 -4.63 15.26 -4.03
N LEU A 41 -5.16 14.25 -4.72
CA LEU A 41 -4.37 13.26 -5.41
C LEU A 41 -3.42 13.97 -6.39
N ALA A 42 -2.14 13.59 -6.39
CA ALA A 42 -1.17 14.14 -7.34
C ALA A 42 -1.67 13.96 -8.79
N LYS A 43 -1.45 14.98 -9.63
CA LYS A 43 -1.82 14.96 -11.06
C LYS A 43 -0.97 14.00 -11.90
N THR A 44 0.10 13.47 -11.32
CA THR A 44 0.99 12.50 -11.97
C THR A 44 0.33 11.12 -12.00
N ARG A 45 0.68 10.29 -12.98
CA ARG A 45 0.25 8.87 -13.00
C ARG A 45 0.72 8.20 -11.72
N LEU A 46 -0.24 7.80 -10.89
CA LEU A 46 0.02 6.98 -9.72
C LEU A 46 -0.04 5.50 -10.12
N PRO A 47 0.73 4.64 -9.43
CA PRO A 47 0.55 3.19 -9.53
C PRO A 47 -0.91 2.79 -9.30
N LYS A 48 -1.33 1.75 -10.02
CA LYS A 48 -2.67 1.18 -9.84
C LYS A 48 -2.84 0.67 -8.41
N GLY A 49 -4.05 0.83 -7.87
CA GLY A 49 -4.35 0.56 -6.46
C GLY A 49 -4.14 1.72 -5.51
N ILE A 50 -3.58 2.86 -5.92
CA ILE A 50 -3.56 4.06 -5.06
C ILE A 50 -4.85 4.85 -5.27
N THR A 51 -5.74 4.85 -4.27
CA THR A 51 -7.09 5.41 -4.41
C THR A 51 -7.26 6.79 -3.78
N ALA A 52 -6.39 7.16 -2.84
CA ALA A 52 -6.46 8.43 -2.12
C ALA A 52 -5.12 8.81 -1.52
N GLN A 53 -4.96 10.10 -1.23
CA GLN A 53 -3.84 10.63 -0.47
C GLN A 53 -4.35 11.34 0.78
N TYR A 54 -3.56 11.24 1.84
CA TYR A 54 -3.83 11.84 3.13
C TYR A 54 -2.57 12.49 3.67
N GLN A 55 -2.75 13.43 4.59
CA GLN A 55 -1.68 14.00 5.39
C GLN A 55 -1.97 13.74 6.86
N ASP A 56 -0.98 13.26 7.61
CA ASP A 56 -1.12 13.08 9.06
C ASP A 56 -0.83 14.36 9.84
N THR A 57 -0.98 14.31 11.17
CA THR A 57 -0.69 15.42 12.08
C THR A 57 0.78 15.83 12.13
N GLU A 58 1.69 14.98 11.65
CA GLU A 58 3.13 15.26 11.53
C GLU A 58 3.49 15.73 10.11
N GLU A 59 2.48 16.15 9.33
CA GLU A 59 2.59 16.60 7.94
C GLU A 59 3.10 15.55 6.94
N ARG A 60 3.16 14.27 7.33
CA ARG A 60 3.59 13.21 6.41
C ARG A 60 2.49 12.88 5.42
N LEU A 61 2.88 12.61 4.17
CA LEU A 61 1.97 12.15 3.13
C LEU A 61 1.80 10.64 3.15
N TRP A 62 0.55 10.21 3.08
CA TRP A 62 0.14 8.81 3.08
C TRP A 62 -0.69 8.52 1.84
N GLN A 63 -0.50 7.32 1.30
CA GLN A 63 -1.28 6.81 0.18
C GLN A 63 -2.15 5.66 0.66
N LYS A 64 -3.44 5.72 0.33
CA LYS A 64 -4.35 4.59 0.58
C LYS A 64 -4.20 3.58 -0.54
N LEU A 65 -3.83 2.36 -0.16
CA LEU A 65 -3.70 1.22 -1.06
C LEU A 65 -4.99 0.40 -1.05
N SER A 66 -5.60 0.23 -2.22
CA SER A 66 -6.69 -0.71 -2.49
C SER A 66 -6.09 -2.04 -2.96
N LEU A 67 -6.09 -3.03 -2.07
CA LEU A 67 -5.61 -4.37 -2.38
C LEU A 67 -6.44 -5.05 -3.46
N HIS A 68 -7.75 -4.79 -3.47
CA HIS A 68 -8.64 -5.30 -4.50
C HIS A 68 -8.24 -4.81 -5.89
N GLU A 69 -8.01 -3.50 -6.07
CA GLU A 69 -7.59 -2.94 -7.36
C GLU A 69 -6.20 -3.44 -7.79
N LEU A 70 -5.29 -3.59 -6.83
CA LEU A 70 -3.94 -4.08 -7.08
C LEU A 70 -3.94 -5.56 -7.48
N MET A 71 -4.79 -6.38 -6.86
CA MET A 71 -4.94 -7.80 -7.20
C MET A 71 -5.69 -8.03 -8.52
N GLN A 72 -6.29 -6.97 -9.08
CA GLN A 72 -6.84 -6.95 -10.44
C GLN A 72 -5.86 -6.35 -11.45
N ASP A 73 -4.64 -6.03 -11.04
CA ASP A 73 -3.64 -5.47 -11.92
C ASP A 73 -2.74 -6.55 -12.51
N GLU A 74 -2.88 -6.78 -13.82
CA GLU A 74 -2.14 -7.83 -14.53
C GLU A 74 -0.63 -7.63 -14.44
N GLU A 75 -0.16 -6.38 -14.53
CA GLU A 75 1.27 -6.04 -14.39
C GLU A 75 1.78 -6.38 -12.99
N PHE A 76 1.00 -6.07 -11.95
CA PHE A 76 1.34 -6.42 -10.57
C PHE A 76 1.34 -7.94 -10.32
N LEU A 77 0.38 -8.67 -10.91
CA LEU A 77 0.32 -10.12 -10.83
C LEU A 77 1.41 -10.82 -11.65
N HIS A 78 2.03 -10.11 -12.60
CA HIS A 78 3.11 -10.63 -13.42
C HIS A 78 4.40 -10.74 -12.58
N ILE A 79 4.50 -11.83 -11.82
CA ILE A 79 5.75 -12.24 -11.19
C ILE A 79 6.64 -12.74 -12.34
N ALA A 80 7.53 -11.88 -12.84
CA ALA A 80 8.42 -12.24 -13.92
C ALA A 80 9.19 -13.53 -13.60
N LEU A 81 8.89 -14.57 -14.37
CA LEU A 81 9.73 -15.74 -14.59
C LEU A 81 10.19 -15.65 -16.05
N GLU A 82 11.17 -14.79 -16.30
CA GLU A 82 12.05 -14.89 -17.47
C GLU A 82 13.50 -14.91 -16.99
#